data_AF-A0AAW0AZL5-F1
#
_entry.id   AF-A0AAW0AZL5-F1
#
_cell.length_a   1.000
_cell.length_b   1.000
_cell.length_c   1.000
_cell.angle_alpha   90.00
_cell.angle_beta   90.00
_cell.angle_gamma   90.00
#
_symmetry.space_group_name_H-M   'P 1'
#
loop_
_entity.id
_entity.type
_entity.pdbx_description
1 polymer ?
#
loop_
_entity_poly.entity_id
_entity_poly.type
_entity_poly.pdbx_seq_one_letter_code
_entity_poly.pdbx_strand_id
1 'polypeptide(L)'
;MSSNASTRMNNTPLPRSEIYSPYAQHHEQEKTHDAEDLGIENRPPKQHSPLLHFYRSISWILGFKDKYSLLNCFVWGGALVGFSLARSVAMNPKPKSIAAELVPGEWFWFQQPLYKINLFFHIYLTTFGGLCAVLQFFPAIRRVSYGVLFCLIVGNICGSIIGRRSFGGELNAQSGFYALGIMIAFSGLLGIYNVKRDTRRHRKWMLRMVVYFCAAITARIIMIIAREIITTIGTYYSIFRCDELIDLLTDAQAVQSAFPQCVAPGINPASFWVAVHASTHNGPLHLASAARATKGMALWIATLIHVVGVEYYIRATDAANGMRVGFVLEPLDYSESSTTSY
;
A
#
# COMPACT_ATOMS: atom_id res chain seq x y z
N MET A 1 -44.69 -68.37 -32.04
CA MET A 1 -44.87 -67.54 -33.26
C MET A 1 -44.89 -66.08 -32.82
N SER A 2 -43.72 -65.50 -32.55
CA SER A 2 -42.92 -64.67 -33.48
C SER A 2 -43.64 -63.41 -33.96
N SER A 3 -43.26 -62.26 -33.40
CA SER A 3 -43.00 -61.04 -34.17
C SER A 3 -42.24 -60.03 -33.30
N ASN A 4 -40.93 -59.92 -33.56
CA ASN A 4 -40.06 -58.87 -33.09
C ASN A 4 -40.32 -57.59 -33.91
N ALA A 5 -40.46 -56.44 -33.24
CA ALA A 5 -40.31 -55.13 -33.86
C ALA A 5 -39.28 -54.32 -33.06
N SER A 6 -38.05 -54.30 -33.57
CA SER A 6 -36.94 -53.51 -33.07
C SER A 6 -36.96 -52.15 -33.77
N THR A 7 -37.26 -51.08 -33.03
CA THR A 7 -37.23 -49.70 -33.54
C THR A 7 -35.84 -49.12 -33.32
N ARG A 8 -35.12 -48.91 -34.42
CA ARG A 8 -33.77 -48.33 -34.51
C ARG A 8 -33.87 -46.82 -34.33
N MET A 9 -33.34 -46.26 -33.23
CA MET A 9 -33.19 -44.80 -33.09
C MET A 9 -32.03 -44.32 -33.96
N ASN A 10 -32.31 -43.38 -34.87
CA ASN A 10 -31.31 -42.66 -35.65
C ASN A 10 -30.65 -41.60 -34.77
N ASN A 11 -29.33 -41.73 -34.54
CA ASN A 11 -28.50 -40.68 -33.97
C ASN A 11 -28.13 -39.66 -35.05
N THR A 12 -28.90 -38.58 -35.17
CA THR A 12 -28.46 -37.36 -35.85
C THR A 12 -27.49 -36.59 -34.94
N PRO A 13 -26.28 -36.25 -35.39
CA PRO A 13 -25.38 -35.38 -34.62
C PRO A 13 -25.97 -33.97 -34.55
N LEU A 14 -26.09 -33.44 -33.34
CA LEU A 14 -26.47 -32.05 -33.09
C LEU A 14 -25.47 -31.09 -33.77
N PRO A 15 -25.92 -29.99 -34.39
CA PRO A 15 -25.03 -28.99 -34.96
C PRO A 15 -24.18 -28.38 -33.84
N ARG A 16 -22.86 -28.35 -34.09
CA ARG A 16 -21.88 -27.70 -33.23
C ARG A 16 -22.25 -26.22 -33.14
N SER A 17 -22.65 -25.76 -31.95
CA SER A 17 -22.91 -24.34 -31.69
C SER A 17 -21.65 -23.55 -32.01
N GLU A 18 -21.70 -22.77 -33.09
CA GLU A 18 -20.67 -21.78 -33.37
C GLU A 18 -20.58 -20.80 -32.19
N ILE A 19 -19.36 -20.57 -31.74
CA ILE A 19 -19.06 -19.60 -30.70
C ILE A 19 -19.41 -18.22 -31.28
N TYR A 20 -20.54 -17.67 -30.85
CA TYR A 20 -20.93 -16.30 -31.17
C TYR A 20 -19.84 -15.33 -30.67
N SER A 21 -19.09 -14.76 -31.60
CA SER A 21 -18.13 -13.69 -31.35
C SER A 21 -18.74 -12.38 -31.80
N PRO A 22 -19.23 -11.52 -30.88
CA PRO A 22 -19.88 -10.25 -31.24
C PRO A 22 -18.93 -9.23 -31.87
N TYR A 23 -17.63 -9.54 -31.96
CA TYR A 23 -16.60 -8.66 -32.54
C TYR A 23 -16.33 -8.92 -34.03
N ALA A 24 -16.92 -9.96 -34.64
CA ALA A 24 -16.73 -10.23 -36.07
C ALA A 24 -17.50 -9.25 -36.97
N GLN A 25 -18.69 -8.81 -36.55
CA GLN A 25 -19.57 -7.99 -37.40
C GLN A 25 -19.14 -6.51 -37.53
N HIS A 26 -18.44 -5.97 -36.53
CA HIS A 26 -17.95 -4.58 -36.60
C HIS A 26 -16.77 -4.38 -37.56
N HIS A 27 -16.06 -5.44 -37.96
CA HIS A 27 -14.96 -5.33 -38.92
C HIS A 27 -15.40 -5.45 -40.39
N GLU A 28 -16.60 -5.98 -40.65
CA GLU A 28 -17.11 -6.14 -42.02
C GLU A 28 -18.01 -5.01 -42.48
N GLN A 29 -18.75 -4.33 -41.59
CA GLN A 29 -19.63 -3.22 -41.96
C GLN A 29 -18.90 -1.87 -42.18
N GLU A 30 -17.68 -1.70 -41.67
CA GLU A 30 -16.90 -0.47 -41.90
C GLU A 30 -16.08 -0.51 -43.22
N LYS A 31 -16.18 -1.60 -44.00
CA LYS A 31 -15.42 -1.74 -45.26
C LYS A 31 -16.20 -1.48 -46.54
N THR A 32 -17.52 -1.28 -46.47
CA THR A 32 -18.37 -1.30 -47.68
C THR A 32 -19.12 0.00 -47.97
N HIS A 33 -18.92 1.09 -47.22
CA HIS A 33 -19.63 2.35 -47.47
C HIS A 33 -18.79 3.63 -47.67
N ASP A 34 -17.46 3.57 -47.53
CA ASP A 34 -16.58 4.74 -47.69
C ASP A 34 -15.61 4.61 -48.86
N ALA A 35 -16.05 3.96 -49.94
CA ALA A 35 -15.28 3.79 -51.17
C ALA A 35 -15.73 4.74 -52.28
N GLU A 36 -16.04 6.00 -51.94
CA GLU A 36 -16.07 7.09 -52.93
C GLU A 36 -15.99 8.42 -52.19
N ASP A 37 -15.03 9.24 -52.59
CA ASP A 37 -14.80 10.62 -52.15
C ASP A 37 -14.08 10.79 -50.80
N LEU A 38 -12.74 10.89 -50.85
CA LEU A 38 -11.94 11.78 -49.97
C LEU A 38 -10.49 11.81 -50.49
N GLY A 39 -10.05 13.01 -50.89
CA GLY A 39 -8.72 13.29 -51.39
C GLY A 39 -7.61 12.75 -50.49
N ILE A 40 -6.63 12.10 -51.12
CA ILE A 40 -5.45 11.54 -50.48
C ILE A 40 -4.57 12.70 -49.97
N GLU A 41 -4.86 13.16 -48.75
CA GLU A 41 -3.88 13.90 -47.96
C GLU A 41 -2.88 12.88 -47.39
N ASN A 42 -1.65 12.93 -47.91
CA ASN A 42 -0.53 12.11 -47.46
C ASN A 42 -0.21 12.38 -45.98
N ARG A 43 -0.87 11.67 -45.07
CA ARG A 43 -0.46 11.64 -43.66
C ARG A 43 0.89 10.92 -43.56
N PRO A 44 1.92 11.54 -42.96
CA PRO A 44 3.20 10.86 -42.77
C PRO A 44 3.00 9.59 -41.93
N PRO A 45 3.75 8.50 -42.20
CA PRO A 45 3.64 7.26 -41.45
C PRO A 45 3.87 7.56 -39.96
N LYS A 46 2.88 7.24 -39.13
CA LYS A 46 2.96 7.39 -37.68
C LYS A 46 4.17 6.59 -37.20
N GLN A 47 5.23 7.27 -36.81
CA GLN A 47 6.46 6.66 -36.33
C GLN A 47 6.13 5.85 -35.06
N HIS A 48 5.99 4.54 -35.20
CA HIS A 48 5.67 3.65 -34.09
C HIS A 48 6.91 3.52 -33.22
N SER A 49 6.92 4.21 -32.07
CA SER A 49 8.03 4.09 -31.15
C SER A 49 8.11 2.65 -30.62
N PRO A 50 9.28 1.98 -30.69
CA PRO A 50 9.44 0.59 -30.23
C PRO A 50 9.10 0.43 -28.74
N LEU A 51 9.30 1.49 -27.96
CA LEU A 51 8.89 1.56 -26.55
C LEU A 51 7.38 1.45 -26.35
N LEU A 52 6.55 2.00 -27.25
CA LEU A 52 5.09 1.93 -27.15
C LEU A 52 4.57 0.51 -27.45
N HIS A 53 5.22 -0.20 -28.38
CA HIS A 53 4.92 -1.61 -28.66
C HIS A 53 5.33 -2.51 -27.51
N PHE A 54 6.52 -2.30 -26.94
CA PHE A 54 6.96 -3.00 -25.73
C PHE A 54 6.02 -2.76 -24.54
N TYR A 55 5.62 -1.50 -24.31
CA TYR A 55 4.65 -1.13 -23.28
C TYR A 55 3.29 -1.81 -23.48
N ARG A 56 2.76 -1.82 -24.72
CA ARG A 56 1.50 -2.50 -25.04
C ARG A 56 1.60 -4.00 -24.86
N SER A 57 2.72 -4.60 -25.24
CA SER A 57 2.97 -6.04 -25.10
C SER A 57 3.02 -6.44 -23.63
N ILE A 58 3.74 -5.69 -22.78
CA ILE A 58 3.77 -5.92 -21.33
C ILE A 58 2.40 -5.67 -20.70
N SER A 59 1.73 -4.57 -21.08
CA SER A 59 0.38 -4.25 -20.59
C SER A 59 -0.60 -5.36 -20.89
N TRP A 60 -0.53 -5.95 -22.09
CA TRP A 60 -1.40 -7.05 -22.49
C TRP A 60 -1.08 -8.36 -21.75
N ILE A 61 0.21 -8.72 -21.60
CA ILE A 61 0.65 -9.90 -20.83
C ILE A 61 0.22 -9.81 -19.36
N LEU A 62 0.31 -8.62 -18.77
CA LEU A 62 -0.08 -8.36 -17.39
C LEU A 62 -1.59 -8.10 -17.23
N GLY A 63 -2.36 -8.07 -18.32
CA GLY A 63 -3.81 -7.91 -18.30
C GLY A 63 -4.32 -6.49 -18.04
N PHE A 64 -3.47 -5.46 -18.18
CA PHE A 64 -3.87 -4.06 -18.08
C PHE A 64 -4.46 -3.59 -19.41
N LYS A 65 -5.72 -3.15 -19.39
CA LYS A 65 -6.43 -2.59 -20.56
C LYS A 65 -6.21 -1.09 -20.75
N ASP A 66 -5.79 -0.36 -19.70
CA ASP A 66 -5.68 1.10 -19.72
C ASP A 66 -4.23 1.59 -19.63
N LYS A 67 -3.94 2.68 -20.36
CA LYS A 67 -2.60 3.25 -20.57
C LYS A 67 -1.96 3.78 -19.30
N TYR A 68 -2.73 4.14 -18.28
CA TYR A 68 -2.19 4.65 -17.01
C TYR A 68 -2.05 3.58 -15.93
N SER A 69 -2.70 2.43 -16.09
CA SER A 69 -2.73 1.38 -15.07
C SER A 69 -1.36 0.72 -14.88
N LEU A 70 -0.62 0.48 -15.96
CA LEU A 70 0.72 -0.12 -15.89
C LEU A 70 1.74 0.86 -15.30
N LEU A 71 1.71 2.14 -15.70
CA LEU A 71 2.56 3.18 -15.09
C LEU A 71 2.29 3.33 -13.59
N ASN A 72 1.03 3.38 -13.18
CA ASN A 72 0.66 3.47 -11.76
C ASN A 72 1.08 2.20 -10.98
N CYS A 73 0.95 1.02 -11.58
CA CYS A 73 1.43 -0.23 -10.99
C CYS A 73 2.95 -0.20 -10.79
N PHE A 74 3.71 0.32 -11.76
CA PHE A 74 5.16 0.42 -11.65
C PHE A 74 5.60 1.46 -10.61
N VAL A 75 5.02 2.67 -10.61
CA VAL A 75 5.40 3.72 -9.67
C VAL A 75 5.00 3.36 -8.24
N TRP A 76 3.73 3.06 -8.01
CA TRP A 76 3.22 2.82 -6.65
C TRP A 76 3.47 1.41 -6.16
N GLY A 77 3.31 0.41 -7.02
CA GLY A 77 3.66 -0.98 -6.71
C GLY A 77 5.17 -1.17 -6.57
N GLY A 78 5.96 -0.54 -7.43
CA GLY A 78 7.42 -0.54 -7.31
C GLY A 78 7.91 0.16 -6.04
N ALA A 79 7.31 1.30 -5.66
CA ALA A 79 7.62 1.95 -4.39
C ALA A 79 7.29 1.06 -3.17
N LEU A 80 6.16 0.35 -3.20
CA LEU A 80 5.78 -0.59 -2.15
C LEU A 80 6.73 -1.80 -2.07
N VAL A 81 7.09 -2.40 -3.21
CA VAL A 81 8.08 -3.50 -3.27
C VAL A 81 9.45 -3.02 -2.79
N GLY A 82 9.92 -1.88 -3.28
CA GLY A 82 11.21 -1.29 -2.90
C GLY A 82 11.27 -1.01 -1.40
N PHE A 83 10.18 -0.47 -0.82
CA PHE A 83 10.09 -0.26 0.62
C PHE A 83 10.11 -1.59 1.39
N SER A 84 9.31 -2.58 0.98
CA SER A 84 9.30 -3.90 1.61
C SER A 84 10.68 -4.57 1.57
N LEU A 85 11.38 -4.51 0.43
CA LEU A 85 12.74 -5.05 0.30
C LEU A 85 13.74 -4.27 1.16
N ALA A 86 13.66 -2.94 1.21
CA ALA A 86 14.51 -2.16 2.10
C ALA A 86 14.28 -2.51 3.59
N ARG A 87 13.06 -2.91 3.96
CA ARG A 87 12.72 -3.34 5.33
C ARG A 87 13.01 -4.81 5.61
N SER A 88 13.29 -5.64 4.61
CA SER A 88 13.62 -7.05 4.85
C SER A 88 14.92 -7.23 5.63
N VAL A 89 15.83 -6.24 5.59
CA VAL A 89 17.05 -6.21 6.43
C VAL A 89 16.70 -6.24 7.93
N ALA A 90 15.60 -5.58 8.32
CA ALA A 90 15.09 -5.58 9.68
C ALA A 90 14.38 -6.89 10.08
N MET A 91 14.30 -7.88 9.19
CA MET A 91 13.76 -9.21 9.53
C MET A 91 14.79 -10.11 10.20
N ASN A 92 16.09 -9.76 10.22
CA ASN A 92 17.09 -10.56 10.90
C ASN A 92 16.73 -10.70 12.41
N PRO A 93 16.57 -11.92 12.95
CA PRO A 93 16.13 -12.12 14.33
C PRO A 93 17.13 -11.61 15.38
N LYS A 94 18.37 -11.28 14.97
CA LYS A 94 19.39 -10.75 15.87
C LYS A 94 18.97 -9.36 16.40
N PRO A 95 18.84 -9.17 17.72
CA PRO A 95 18.41 -7.91 18.33
C PRO A 95 19.22 -6.69 17.87
N LYS A 96 20.54 -6.84 17.75
CA LYS A 96 21.43 -5.76 17.27
C LYS A 96 21.13 -5.30 15.85
N SER A 97 20.67 -6.20 14.98
CA SER A 97 20.33 -5.87 13.59
C SER A 97 19.08 -4.99 13.52
N ILE A 98 18.09 -5.27 14.34
CA ILE A 98 16.85 -4.47 14.39
C ILE A 98 17.10 -3.13 15.07
N ALA A 99 17.89 -3.12 16.16
CA ALA A 99 18.27 -1.89 16.84
C ALA A 99 18.97 -0.90 15.89
N ALA A 100 19.81 -1.38 14.97
CA ALA A 100 20.50 -0.55 13.98
C ALA A 100 19.56 0.07 12.92
N GLU A 101 18.38 -0.53 12.71
CA GLU A 101 17.38 -0.11 11.72
C GLU A 101 16.31 0.84 12.29
N LEU A 102 16.35 1.09 13.60
CA LEU A 102 15.45 1.96 14.33
C LEU A 102 16.09 3.33 14.56
N VAL A 103 15.26 4.31 14.92
CA VAL A 103 15.81 5.59 15.37
C VAL A 103 16.59 5.36 16.66
N PRO A 104 17.77 5.99 16.85
CA PRO A 104 18.54 5.83 18.08
C PRO A 104 17.67 6.11 19.32
N GLY A 105 17.78 5.26 20.33
CA GLY A 105 16.99 5.34 21.57
C GLY A 105 15.64 4.62 21.52
N GLU A 106 15.05 4.32 20.36
CA GLU A 106 13.78 3.55 20.33
C GLU A 106 13.94 2.12 20.86
N TRP A 107 15.13 1.55 20.69
CA TRP A 107 15.43 0.19 21.14
C TRP A 107 15.27 0.04 22.67
N PHE A 108 15.52 1.09 23.46
CA PHE A 108 15.30 1.10 24.91
C PHE A 108 13.90 0.60 25.29
N TRP A 109 12.86 1.09 24.58
CA TRP A 109 11.49 0.65 24.80
C TRP A 109 11.19 -0.72 24.18
N PHE A 110 11.75 -0.99 23.01
CA PHE A 110 11.45 -2.20 22.24
C PHE A 110 12.20 -3.44 22.71
N GLN A 111 13.09 -3.32 23.70
CA GLN A 111 13.66 -4.47 24.41
C GLN A 111 12.63 -5.19 25.29
N GLN A 112 11.58 -4.49 25.75
CA GLN A 112 10.57 -5.09 26.63
C GLN A 112 9.76 -6.16 25.88
N PRO A 113 9.40 -7.29 26.54
CA PRO A 113 8.83 -8.46 25.85
C PRO A 113 7.60 -8.15 24.98
N LEU A 114 6.68 -7.33 25.49
CA LEU A 114 5.46 -6.95 24.79
C LEU A 114 5.76 -6.21 23.47
N TYR A 115 6.61 -5.18 23.51
CA TYR A 115 6.91 -4.39 22.34
C TYR A 115 7.84 -5.12 21.38
N LYS A 116 8.79 -5.91 21.89
CA LYS A 116 9.70 -6.72 21.10
C LYS A 116 8.94 -7.66 20.18
N ILE A 117 8.05 -8.48 20.74
CA ILE A 117 7.26 -9.46 19.99
C ILE A 117 6.38 -8.76 18.94
N ASN A 118 5.69 -7.69 19.33
CA ASN A 118 4.83 -6.95 18.40
C ASN A 118 5.64 -6.26 17.28
N LEU A 119 6.83 -5.74 17.57
CA LEU A 119 7.71 -5.15 16.56
C LEU A 119 8.12 -6.20 15.52
N PHE A 120 8.52 -7.39 15.96
CA PHE A 120 8.85 -8.50 15.07
C PHE A 120 7.68 -8.88 14.16
N PHE A 121 6.51 -9.15 14.74
CA PHE A 121 5.32 -9.51 13.96
C PHE A 121 4.90 -8.39 13.01
N HIS A 122 4.95 -7.13 13.46
CA HIS A 122 4.65 -5.98 12.61
C HIS A 122 5.57 -5.94 11.39
N ILE A 123 6.89 -5.97 11.57
CA ILE A 123 7.87 -5.91 10.47
C ILE A 123 7.66 -7.09 9.52
N TYR A 124 7.57 -8.32 10.03
CA TYR A 124 7.44 -9.50 9.19
C TYR A 124 6.15 -9.51 8.38
N LEU A 125 5.00 -9.30 9.04
CA LEU A 125 3.70 -9.42 8.40
C LEU A 125 3.41 -8.25 7.46
N THR A 126 3.84 -7.03 7.77
CA THR A 126 3.67 -5.90 6.86
C THR A 126 4.62 -5.98 5.65
N THR A 127 5.85 -6.45 5.84
CA THR A 127 6.80 -6.64 4.73
C THR A 127 6.31 -7.73 3.78
N PHE A 128 5.98 -8.91 4.31
CA PHE A 128 5.47 -10.03 3.53
C PHE A 128 4.10 -9.71 2.90
N GLY A 129 3.21 -9.10 3.68
CA GLY A 129 1.90 -8.64 3.22
C GLY A 129 2.00 -7.60 2.11
N GLY A 130 2.93 -6.64 2.22
CA GLY A 130 3.16 -5.62 1.20
C GLY A 130 3.65 -6.19 -0.13
N LEU A 131 4.62 -7.13 -0.09
CA LEU A 131 5.09 -7.83 -1.29
C LEU A 131 3.96 -8.61 -1.96
N CYS A 132 3.21 -9.37 -1.18
CA CYS A 132 2.09 -10.14 -1.69
C CYS A 132 0.93 -9.26 -2.18
N ALA A 133 0.71 -8.08 -1.59
CA ALA A 133 -0.32 -7.14 -2.01
C ALA A 133 -0.08 -6.62 -3.44
N VAL A 134 1.17 -6.38 -3.81
CA VAL A 134 1.51 -5.99 -5.20
C VAL A 134 1.15 -7.11 -6.18
N LEU A 135 1.37 -8.37 -5.79
CA LEU A 135 1.00 -9.52 -6.61
C LEU A 135 -0.52 -9.63 -6.85
N GLN A 136 -1.34 -9.10 -5.95
CA GLN A 136 -2.81 -9.10 -6.10
C GLN A 136 -3.31 -8.17 -7.19
N PHE A 137 -2.52 -7.16 -7.58
CA PHE A 137 -2.87 -6.27 -8.68
C PHE A 137 -2.68 -6.92 -10.05
N PHE A 138 -1.96 -8.04 -10.14
CA PHE A 138 -1.89 -8.85 -11.36
C PHE A 138 -3.13 -9.75 -11.47
N PRO A 139 -4.01 -9.54 -12.47
CA PRO A 139 -5.20 -10.36 -12.67
C PRO A 139 -4.91 -11.86 -12.77
N ALA A 140 -3.73 -12.24 -13.25
CA ALA A 140 -3.28 -13.63 -13.41
C ALA A 140 -2.97 -14.36 -12.08
N ILE A 141 -2.59 -13.65 -11.01
CA ILE A 141 -2.02 -14.25 -9.77
C ILE A 141 -3.02 -14.17 -8.58
N ARG A 142 -4.28 -13.81 -8.84
CA ARG A 142 -5.30 -13.44 -7.83
C ARG A 142 -5.71 -14.52 -6.80
N ARG A 143 -5.05 -15.68 -6.76
CA ARG A 143 -5.43 -16.83 -5.90
C ARG A 143 -4.96 -16.72 -4.44
N VAL A 144 -4.13 -15.74 -4.07
CA VAL A 144 -3.51 -15.61 -2.72
C VAL A 144 -4.20 -14.52 -1.85
N SER A 145 -5.50 -14.24 -2.05
CA SER A 145 -6.11 -13.00 -1.52
C SER A 145 -6.22 -12.93 0.01
N TYR A 146 -6.56 -14.05 0.66
CA TYR A 146 -6.87 -14.08 2.10
C TYR A 146 -5.63 -13.99 2.99
N GLY A 147 -4.49 -14.54 2.55
CA GLY A 147 -3.23 -14.51 3.32
C GLY A 147 -2.70 -13.08 3.49
N VAL A 148 -2.80 -12.25 2.44
CA VAL A 148 -2.39 -10.83 2.51
C VAL A 148 -3.24 -10.05 3.48
N LEU A 149 -4.56 -10.24 3.44
CA LEU A 149 -5.48 -9.56 4.33
C LEU A 149 -5.18 -9.89 5.79
N PHE A 150 -4.94 -11.17 6.09
CA PHE A 150 -4.51 -11.61 7.42
C PHE A 150 -3.20 -10.93 7.85
N CYS A 151 -2.18 -10.97 6.98
CA CYS A 151 -0.88 -10.35 7.27
C CYS A 151 -1.00 -8.85 7.56
N LEU A 152 -1.75 -8.12 6.73
CA LEU A 152 -1.93 -6.69 6.89
C LEU A 152 -2.74 -6.36 8.15
N ILE A 153 -3.84 -7.06 8.44
CA ILE A 153 -4.64 -6.79 9.65
C ILE A 153 -3.83 -7.07 10.92
N VAL A 154 -3.21 -8.24 11.03
CA VAL A 154 -2.42 -8.59 12.22
C VAL A 154 -1.21 -7.67 12.35
N GLY A 155 -0.54 -7.38 11.23
CA GLY A 155 0.55 -6.40 11.18
C GLY A 155 0.11 -5.02 11.66
N ASN A 156 -1.09 -4.55 11.31
CA ASN A 156 -1.64 -3.27 11.76
C ASN A 156 -1.91 -3.25 13.28
N ILE A 157 -2.44 -4.34 13.83
CA ILE A 157 -2.68 -4.48 15.28
C ILE A 157 -1.35 -4.41 16.04
N CYS A 158 -0.37 -5.21 15.63
CA CYS A 158 0.97 -5.19 16.23
C CYS A 158 1.63 -3.80 16.10
N GLY A 159 1.48 -3.15 14.95
CA GLY A 159 1.93 -1.77 14.71
C GLY A 159 1.29 -0.76 15.65
N SER A 160 0.00 -0.89 15.89
CA SER A 160 -0.74 0.00 16.82
C SER A 160 -0.26 -0.19 18.26
N ILE A 161 0.05 -1.42 18.68
CA ILE A 161 0.58 -1.70 20.03
C ILE A 161 1.94 -1.03 20.24
N ILE A 162 2.88 -1.16 19.28
CA ILE A 162 4.19 -0.51 19.36
C ILE A 162 4.11 1.02 19.18
N GLY A 163 3.05 1.52 18.53
CA GLY A 163 2.81 2.95 18.32
C GLY A 163 2.79 3.76 19.62
N ARG A 164 2.44 3.14 20.76
CA ARG A 164 2.46 3.77 22.09
C ARG A 164 3.83 4.32 22.49
N ARG A 165 4.91 3.66 22.06
CA ARG A 165 6.30 3.98 22.45
C ARG A 165 7.18 4.38 21.27
N SER A 166 6.66 4.27 20.05
CA SER A 166 7.38 4.69 18.85
C SER A 166 7.70 6.19 18.94
N PHE A 167 8.92 6.58 18.56
CA PHE A 167 9.39 7.97 18.58
C PHE A 167 9.22 8.65 19.96
N GLY A 168 9.61 7.97 21.04
CA GLY A 168 9.54 8.50 22.41
C GLY A 168 8.14 8.48 23.02
N GLY A 169 7.12 8.02 22.27
CA GLY A 169 5.75 8.01 22.72
C GLY A 169 5.13 9.40 22.80
N GLU A 170 5.54 10.34 21.95
CA GLU A 170 4.89 11.65 21.87
C GLU A 170 3.42 11.53 21.43
N LEU A 171 2.53 12.33 22.02
CA LEU A 171 1.10 12.28 21.71
C LEU A 171 0.80 12.59 20.23
N ASN A 172 1.60 13.45 19.60
CA ASN A 172 1.46 13.73 18.17
C ASN A 172 1.76 12.48 17.31
N ALA A 173 2.84 11.75 17.63
CA ALA A 173 3.15 10.50 16.94
C ALA A 173 2.10 9.41 17.23
N GLN A 174 1.71 9.22 18.49
CA GLN A 174 0.69 8.26 18.89
C GLN A 174 -0.63 8.50 18.19
N SER A 175 -1.12 9.75 18.17
CA SER A 175 -2.38 10.10 17.52
C SER A 175 -2.34 9.80 16.02
N GLY A 176 -1.23 10.09 15.33
CA GLY A 176 -1.06 9.74 13.92
C GLY A 176 -1.07 8.22 13.68
N PHE A 177 -0.37 7.43 14.50
CA PHE A 177 -0.35 5.97 14.38
C PHE A 177 -1.73 5.35 14.64
N TYR A 178 -2.44 5.80 15.67
CA TYR A 178 -3.75 5.28 16.01
C TYR A 178 -4.81 5.69 15.00
N ALA A 179 -4.81 6.94 14.53
CA ALA A 179 -5.70 7.38 13.47
C ALA A 179 -5.52 6.52 12.20
N LEU A 180 -4.27 6.36 11.75
CA LEU A 180 -3.95 5.53 10.60
C LEU A 180 -4.36 4.07 10.81
N GLY A 181 -4.06 3.51 11.99
CA GLY A 181 -4.42 2.14 12.34
C GLY A 181 -5.92 1.89 12.34
N ILE A 182 -6.71 2.83 12.87
CA ILE A 182 -8.19 2.78 12.85
C ILE A 182 -8.70 2.85 11.41
N MET A 183 -8.18 3.77 10.58
CA MET A 183 -8.61 3.90 9.19
C MET A 183 -8.33 2.63 8.37
N ILE A 184 -7.17 2.02 8.58
CA ILE A 184 -6.79 0.75 7.97
C ILE A 184 -7.74 -0.36 8.42
N ALA A 185 -7.97 -0.50 9.74
CA ALA A 185 -8.84 -1.53 10.29
C ALA A 185 -10.27 -1.38 9.80
N PHE A 186 -10.82 -0.16 9.85
CA PHE A 186 -12.17 0.16 9.38
C PHE A 186 -12.33 -0.18 7.89
N SER A 187 -11.36 0.21 7.06
CA SER A 187 -11.38 -0.09 5.63
C SER A 187 -11.30 -1.60 5.36
N GLY A 188 -10.46 -2.32 6.11
CA GLY A 188 -10.35 -3.78 6.01
C GLY A 188 -11.64 -4.49 6.43
N LEU A 189 -12.27 -4.08 7.53
CA LEU A 189 -13.54 -4.64 8.01
C LEU A 189 -14.66 -4.43 7.00
N LEU A 190 -14.80 -3.22 6.44
CA LEU A 190 -15.78 -2.97 5.38
C LEU A 190 -15.46 -3.72 4.09
N GLY A 191 -14.18 -3.91 3.77
CA GLY A 191 -13.73 -4.79 2.71
C GLY A 191 -14.24 -6.22 2.90
N ILE A 192 -14.01 -6.82 4.07
CA ILE A 192 -14.47 -8.18 4.42
C ILE A 192 -16.00 -8.26 4.38
N TYR A 193 -16.68 -7.30 4.99
CA TYR A 193 -18.15 -7.26 5.06
C TYR A 193 -18.79 -7.26 3.67
N ASN A 194 -18.19 -6.58 2.70
CA ASN A 194 -18.71 -6.47 1.34
C ASN A 194 -18.26 -7.61 0.40
N VAL A 195 -17.35 -8.50 0.81
CA VAL A 195 -16.73 -9.49 -0.11
C VAL A 195 -17.76 -10.41 -0.79
N LYS A 196 -18.82 -10.79 -0.07
CA LYS A 196 -19.92 -11.61 -0.59
C LYS A 196 -21.16 -10.80 -0.97
N ARG A 197 -21.24 -9.53 -0.58
CA ARG A 197 -22.44 -8.68 -0.76
C ARG A 197 -22.34 -7.81 -2.01
N ASP A 198 -21.23 -7.10 -2.15
CA ASP A 198 -20.99 -6.17 -3.25
C ASP A 198 -19.49 -6.12 -3.54
N THR A 199 -19.09 -6.82 -4.59
CA THR A 199 -17.68 -6.92 -5.00
C THR A 199 -17.08 -5.57 -5.43
N ARG A 200 -17.91 -4.59 -5.83
CA ARG A 200 -17.46 -3.23 -6.16
C ARG A 200 -17.12 -2.46 -4.89
N ARG A 201 -18.00 -2.48 -3.89
CA ARG A 201 -17.71 -1.88 -2.57
C ARG A 201 -16.51 -2.53 -1.92
N HIS A 202 -16.41 -3.86 -1.99
CA HIS A 202 -15.23 -4.59 -1.52
C HIS A 202 -13.95 -4.04 -2.15
N ARG A 203 -13.89 -3.91 -3.49
CA ARG A 203 -12.72 -3.35 -4.18
C ARG A 203 -12.38 -1.94 -3.70
N LYS A 204 -13.38 -1.05 -3.61
CA LYS A 204 -13.17 0.34 -3.17
C LYS A 204 -12.61 0.40 -1.73
N TRP A 205 -13.10 -0.44 -0.82
CA TRP A 205 -12.60 -0.50 0.56
C TRP A 205 -11.21 -1.14 0.67
N MET A 206 -10.93 -2.18 -0.11
CA MET A 206 -9.59 -2.78 -0.17
C MET A 206 -8.56 -1.81 -0.72
N LEU A 207 -8.92 -0.99 -1.72
CA LEU A 207 -8.03 0.03 -2.26
C LEU A 207 -7.68 1.07 -1.19
N ARG A 208 -8.67 1.58 -0.44
CA ARG A 208 -8.44 2.48 0.70
C ARG A 208 -7.47 1.89 1.70
N MET A 209 -7.70 0.64 2.10
CA MET A 209 -6.84 -0.07 3.05
C MET A 209 -5.38 -0.09 2.57
N VAL A 210 -5.12 -0.52 1.33
CA VAL A 210 -3.75 -0.61 0.78
C VAL A 210 -3.11 0.77 0.66
N VAL A 211 -3.85 1.78 0.19
CA VAL A 211 -3.32 3.15 0.07
C VAL A 211 -3.00 3.72 1.45
N TYR A 212 -3.80 3.47 2.48
CA TYR A 212 -3.48 3.89 3.84
C TYR A 212 -2.22 3.21 4.39
N PHE A 213 -1.97 1.94 4.08
CA PHE A 213 -0.68 1.32 4.42
C PHE A 213 0.51 2.04 3.78
N CYS A 214 0.37 2.51 2.54
CA CYS A 214 1.41 3.28 1.85
C CYS A 214 1.69 4.65 2.49
N ALA A 215 0.78 5.17 3.32
CA ALA A 215 1.01 6.43 4.04
C ALA A 215 2.25 6.37 4.94
N ALA A 216 2.58 5.20 5.50
CA ALA A 216 3.78 5.01 6.32
C ALA A 216 5.09 5.24 5.53
N ILE A 217 5.10 4.88 4.23
CA ILE A 217 6.24 5.08 3.33
C ILE A 217 6.43 6.58 3.09
N THR A 218 5.35 7.26 2.70
CA THR A 218 5.36 8.70 2.44
C THR A 218 5.71 9.51 3.70
N ALA A 219 5.20 9.11 4.86
CA ALA A 219 5.56 9.70 6.14
C ALA A 219 7.06 9.61 6.42
N ARG A 220 7.75 8.56 5.95
CA ARG A 220 9.19 8.40 6.11
C ARG A 220 9.96 9.40 5.25
N ILE A 221 9.51 9.62 4.01
CA ILE A 221 10.09 10.62 3.09
C ILE A 221 9.92 12.02 3.67
N ILE A 222 8.69 12.38 4.09
CA ILE A 222 8.39 13.68 4.69
C ILE A 222 9.23 13.90 5.95
N MET A 223 9.37 12.88 6.80
CA MET A 223 10.20 12.96 8.01
C MET A 223 11.67 13.23 7.70
N ILE A 224 12.25 12.56 6.69
CA ILE A 224 13.65 12.77 6.28
C ILE A 224 13.87 14.22 5.80
N ILE A 225 12.91 14.80 5.09
CA ILE A 225 12.99 16.21 4.66
C ILE A 225 12.80 17.14 5.86
N ALA A 226 11.77 16.90 6.67
CA ALA A 226 11.42 17.74 7.80
C ALA A 226 12.54 17.84 8.85
N ARG A 227 13.27 16.75 9.11
CA ARG A 227 14.37 16.76 10.08
C ARG A 227 15.52 17.68 9.65
N GLU A 228 15.83 17.77 8.34
CA GLU A 228 16.86 18.69 7.85
C GLU A 228 16.37 20.14 7.99
N ILE A 229 15.09 20.41 7.67
CA ILE A 229 14.49 21.74 7.84
C ILE A 229 14.60 22.20 9.30
N ILE A 230 14.13 21.40 10.27
CA ILE A 230 14.19 21.81 11.68
C ILE A 230 15.62 21.92 12.20
N THR A 231 16.56 21.16 11.64
CA THR A 231 17.99 21.27 11.96
C THR A 231 18.53 22.62 11.51
N THR A 232 18.17 23.09 10.31
CA THR A 232 18.56 24.43 9.82
C THR A 232 17.92 25.56 10.62
N ILE A 233 16.70 25.38 11.13
CA ILE A 233 16.04 26.37 11.99
C ILE A 233 16.72 26.42 13.38
N GLY A 234 17.11 25.26 13.92
CA GLY A 234 17.92 25.18 15.14
C GLY A 234 17.20 25.48 16.45
N THR A 235 15.88 25.69 16.46
CA THR A 235 15.10 26.04 17.67
C THR A 235 14.21 24.92 18.19
N TYR A 236 14.23 23.75 17.56
CA TYR A 236 13.38 22.61 17.94
C TYR A 236 14.06 21.70 18.98
N TYR A 237 13.26 21.19 19.90
CA TYR A 237 13.67 20.26 20.94
C TYR A 237 12.60 19.17 21.08
N SER A 238 13.02 17.98 21.49
CA SER A 238 12.10 16.94 21.93
C SER A 238 12.49 16.44 23.32
N ILE A 239 11.55 15.81 24.01
CA ILE A 239 11.70 15.45 25.41
C ILE A 239 12.14 13.99 25.53
N PHE A 240 13.16 13.73 26.34
CA PHE A 240 13.70 12.41 26.62
C PHE A 240 13.65 12.13 28.11
N ARG A 241 13.54 10.85 28.49
CA ARG A 241 13.78 10.43 29.87
C ARG A 241 15.27 10.29 30.13
N CYS A 242 15.68 10.55 31.36
CA CYS A 242 17.07 10.40 31.74
C CYS A 242 17.58 8.95 31.65
N ASP A 243 16.76 7.95 31.99
CA ASP A 243 17.14 6.54 31.83
C ASP A 243 17.34 6.12 30.37
N GLU A 244 16.48 6.63 29.47
CA GLU A 244 16.63 6.45 28.03
C GLU A 244 17.90 7.12 27.48
N LEU A 245 18.29 8.28 28.01
CA LEU A 245 19.54 8.95 27.63
C LEU A 245 20.77 8.19 28.09
N ILE A 246 20.74 7.67 29.32
CA ILE A 246 21.84 6.88 29.90
C ILE A 246 22.05 5.59 29.08
N ASP A 247 20.96 4.92 28.68
CA ASP A 247 21.01 3.75 27.79
C ASP A 247 21.58 4.09 26.41
N LEU A 248 21.20 5.25 25.85
CA LEU A 248 21.62 5.65 24.50
C LEU A 248 23.07 6.12 24.42
N LEU A 249 23.53 6.93 25.38
CA LEU A 249 24.88 7.50 25.35
C LEU A 249 25.93 6.51 25.84
N THR A 250 25.58 5.58 26.74
CA THR A 250 26.46 4.59 27.39
C THR A 250 27.65 5.15 28.19
N ASP A 251 28.10 6.38 27.91
CA ASP A 251 29.15 7.11 28.61
C ASP A 251 28.57 8.03 29.69
N ALA A 252 28.87 7.72 30.95
CA ALA A 252 28.43 8.49 32.11
C ALA A 252 29.00 9.92 32.13
N GLN A 253 30.21 10.15 31.62
CA GLN A 253 30.81 11.49 31.58
C GLN A 253 30.15 12.37 30.52
N ALA A 254 29.83 11.80 29.35
CA ALA A 254 29.05 12.48 28.32
C ALA A 254 27.65 12.87 28.82
N VAL A 255 26.97 11.98 29.55
CA VAL A 255 25.67 12.31 30.17
C VAL A 255 25.82 13.39 31.24
N GLN A 256 26.82 13.30 32.12
CA GLN A 256 27.01 14.27 33.20
C GLN A 256 27.34 15.68 32.67
N SER A 257 28.11 15.77 31.57
CA SER A 257 28.48 17.06 30.97
C SER A 257 27.32 17.71 30.20
N ALA A 258 26.56 16.92 29.43
CA ALA A 258 25.46 17.45 28.61
C ALA A 258 24.13 17.59 29.38
N PHE A 259 23.87 16.71 30.35
CA PHE A 259 22.63 16.63 31.11
C PHE A 259 22.90 16.37 32.61
N PRO A 260 23.57 17.28 33.33
CA PRO A 260 23.92 17.10 34.74
C PRO A 260 22.70 16.80 35.64
N GLN A 261 21.52 17.31 35.27
CA GLN A 261 20.26 17.06 35.95
C GLN A 261 19.82 15.58 35.94
N CYS A 262 20.30 14.77 34.99
CA CYS A 262 19.97 13.34 34.92
C CYS A 262 20.77 12.47 35.90
N VAL A 263 21.88 12.98 36.42
CA VAL A 263 22.78 12.26 37.35
C VAL A 263 22.85 12.93 38.73
N ALA A 264 22.03 13.95 38.97
CA ALA A 264 21.98 14.66 40.24
C ALA A 264 21.54 13.71 41.38
N PRO A 265 22.14 13.82 42.58
CA PRO A 265 21.80 12.97 43.71
C PRO A 265 20.32 13.13 44.10
N GLY A 266 19.64 12.01 44.35
CA GLY A 266 18.22 11.98 44.74
C GLY A 266 17.22 12.01 43.57
N ILE A 267 17.68 12.10 42.32
CA ILE A 267 16.81 12.00 41.13
C ILE A 267 16.67 10.56 40.70
N ASN A 268 15.44 10.12 40.45
CA ASN A 268 15.17 8.85 39.77
C ASN A 268 15.17 9.07 38.24
N PRO A 269 16.15 8.51 37.48
CA PRO A 269 16.25 8.71 36.04
C PRO A 269 15.02 8.22 35.26
N ALA A 270 14.25 7.29 35.84
CA ALA A 270 13.04 6.74 35.22
C ALA A 270 11.81 7.67 35.29
N SER A 271 11.85 8.71 36.13
CA SER A 271 10.75 9.68 36.28
C SER A 271 11.13 11.10 35.86
N PHE A 272 12.40 11.34 35.54
CA PHE A 272 12.91 12.65 35.17
C PHE A 272 13.06 12.80 33.66
N TRP A 273 12.72 13.99 33.16
CA TRP A 273 12.68 14.29 31.73
C TRP A 273 13.51 15.53 31.42
N VAL A 274 14.15 15.54 30.25
CA VAL A 274 14.98 16.65 29.79
C VAL A 274 14.73 16.92 28.31
N ALA A 275 14.91 18.19 27.92
CA ALA A 275 14.81 18.59 26.53
C ALA A 275 16.15 18.36 25.80
N VAL A 276 16.10 17.78 24.61
CA VAL A 276 17.25 17.50 23.75
C VAL A 276 17.06 18.25 22.45
N HIS A 277 18.09 18.99 22.03
CA HIS A 277 18.07 19.76 20.78
C HIS A 277 17.93 18.85 19.56
N ALA A 278 17.04 19.19 18.63
CA ALA A 278 16.79 18.44 17.41
C ALA A 278 17.77 18.86 16.30
N SER A 279 18.68 17.96 15.94
CA SER A 279 19.65 18.19 14.86
C SER A 279 20.12 16.89 14.22
N THR A 280 20.23 16.85 12.90
CA THR A 280 20.76 15.70 12.14
C THR A 280 22.28 15.63 12.13
N HIS A 281 22.97 16.71 12.51
CA HIS A 281 24.44 16.82 12.42
C HIS A 281 25.17 16.62 13.76
N ASN A 282 24.47 16.70 14.89
CA ASN A 282 25.08 16.72 16.23
C ASN A 282 25.15 15.33 16.90
N GLY A 283 25.13 14.24 16.12
CA GLY A 283 25.24 12.88 16.63
C GLY A 283 23.90 12.15 16.86
N PRO A 284 23.94 10.88 17.34
CA PRO A 284 22.78 9.99 17.34
C PRO A 284 21.65 10.46 18.26
N LEU A 285 21.98 11.10 19.39
CA LEU A 285 20.99 11.64 20.32
C LEU A 285 20.18 12.79 19.70
N HIS A 286 20.86 13.73 19.06
CA HIS A 286 20.22 14.87 18.40
C HIS A 286 19.42 14.42 17.16
N LEU A 287 19.92 13.42 16.43
CA LEU A 287 19.21 12.81 15.30
C LEU A 287 17.93 12.12 15.77
N ALA A 288 17.98 11.42 16.90
CA ALA A 288 16.80 10.85 17.53
C ALA A 288 15.79 11.93 17.92
N SER A 289 16.28 13.04 18.49
CA SER A 289 15.42 14.18 18.83
C SER A 289 14.72 14.77 17.60
N ALA A 290 15.45 14.95 16.49
CA ALA A 290 14.88 15.46 15.24
C ALA A 290 13.85 14.51 14.62
N ALA A 291 14.10 13.20 14.69
CA ALA A 291 13.14 12.19 14.23
C ALA A 291 11.86 12.18 15.09
N ARG A 292 11.96 12.32 16.42
CA ARG A 292 10.80 12.41 17.32
C ARG A 292 9.92 13.62 17.00
N ALA A 293 10.54 14.80 16.96
CA ALA A 293 9.85 16.06 16.73
C ALA A 293 9.08 16.10 15.39
N THR A 294 9.57 15.41 14.37
CA THR A 294 9.01 15.48 13.00
C THR A 294 8.06 14.34 12.66
N LYS A 295 8.17 13.17 13.31
CA LYS A 295 7.44 11.96 12.88
C LYS A 295 5.93 12.13 12.91
N GLY A 296 5.38 12.67 14.00
CA GLY A 296 3.93 12.81 14.17
C GLY A 296 3.32 13.67 13.07
N MET A 297 3.90 14.86 12.85
CA MET A 297 3.51 15.75 11.76
C MET A 297 3.62 15.06 10.39
N ALA A 298 4.74 14.40 10.11
CA ALA A 298 4.96 13.71 8.84
C ALA A 298 3.91 12.62 8.58
N LEU A 299 3.49 11.90 9.63
CA LEU A 299 2.45 10.88 9.54
C LEU A 299 1.07 11.47 9.26
N TRP A 300 0.72 12.58 9.91
CA TRP A 300 -0.53 13.30 9.64
C TRP A 300 -0.60 13.83 8.21
N ILE A 301 0.44 14.52 7.74
CA ILE A 301 0.50 15.05 6.37
C ILE A 301 0.40 13.92 5.36
N ALA A 302 1.17 12.83 5.55
CA ALA A 302 1.09 11.67 4.67
C ALA A 302 -0.32 11.07 4.66
N THR A 303 -0.95 10.91 5.82
CA THR A 303 -2.31 10.36 5.92
C THR A 303 -3.32 11.22 5.14
N LEU A 304 -3.27 12.54 5.28
CA LEU A 304 -4.15 13.46 4.54
C LEU A 304 -3.95 13.35 3.03
N ILE A 305 -2.70 13.31 2.56
CA ILE A 305 -2.39 13.12 1.13
C ILE A 305 -3.02 11.81 0.61
N HIS A 306 -2.93 10.73 1.38
CA HIS A 306 -3.44 9.42 0.97
C HIS A 306 -4.97 9.36 1.01
N VAL A 307 -5.62 10.01 1.98
CA VAL A 307 -7.09 10.15 2.05
C VAL A 307 -7.61 10.90 0.83
N VAL A 308 -7.07 12.08 0.55
CA VAL A 308 -7.51 12.88 -0.60
C VAL A 308 -7.20 12.15 -1.91
N GLY A 309 -5.98 11.59 -2.03
CA GLY A 309 -5.53 10.88 -3.22
C GLY A 309 -6.38 9.66 -3.55
N VAL A 310 -6.74 8.84 -2.56
CA VAL A 310 -7.56 7.63 -2.82
C VAL A 310 -8.99 7.98 -3.20
N GLU A 311 -9.59 8.99 -2.58
CA GLU A 311 -10.96 9.41 -2.94
C GLU A 311 -11.01 10.04 -4.33
N TYR A 312 -10.02 10.86 -4.66
CA TYR A 312 -9.87 11.40 -6.01
C TYR A 312 -9.72 10.27 -7.04
N TYR A 313 -8.83 9.31 -6.77
CA TYR A 313 -8.61 8.17 -7.66
C TYR A 313 -9.87 7.32 -7.85
N ILE A 314 -10.60 7.01 -6.78
CA ILE A 314 -11.84 6.21 -6.86
C ILE A 314 -12.89 6.93 -7.70
N ARG A 315 -13.07 8.25 -7.54
CA ARG A 315 -14.02 9.03 -8.33
C ARG A 315 -13.63 9.12 -9.79
N ALA A 316 -12.34 9.38 -10.06
CA ALA A 316 -11.82 9.47 -11.43
C ALA A 316 -11.91 8.14 -12.19
N THR A 317 -11.81 7.01 -11.48
CA THR A 317 -11.83 5.67 -12.09
C THR A 317 -13.19 4.97 -11.99
N ASP A 318 -14.23 5.64 -11.46
CA ASP A 318 -15.52 4.98 -11.20
C ASP A 318 -16.20 4.53 -12.50
N ALA A 319 -16.13 5.35 -13.56
CA ALA A 319 -16.67 5.03 -14.88
C ALA A 319 -15.94 3.88 -15.58
N ALA A 320 -14.64 3.69 -15.31
CA ALA A 320 -13.83 2.60 -15.88
C ALA A 320 -14.06 1.25 -15.17
N ASN A 321 -14.74 1.25 -14.01
CA ASN A 321 -15.10 0.03 -13.27
C ASN A 321 -16.43 -0.55 -13.77
N GLY A 322 -16.49 -0.85 -15.07
CA GLY A 322 -17.65 -1.44 -15.75
C GLY A 322 -18.25 -2.67 -15.03
N MET A 323 -19.55 -2.90 -15.26
CA MET A 323 -20.32 -3.98 -14.65
C MET A 323 -19.69 -5.35 -14.91
N ARG A 324 -19.66 -6.20 -13.88
CA ARG A 324 -19.24 -7.59 -13.99
C ARG A 324 -20.48 -8.45 -14.12
N VAL A 325 -20.92 -8.73 -15.35
CA VAL A 325 -21.88 -9.79 -15.64
C VAL A 325 -21.05 -10.95 -16.22
N GLY A 326 -20.64 -11.90 -15.37
CA GLY A 326 -19.71 -12.97 -15.75
C GLY A 326 -18.22 -12.59 -15.72
N PHE A 327 -17.36 -13.33 -16.45
CA PHE A 327 -15.90 -13.11 -16.46
C PHE A 327 -15.44 -11.89 -17.30
N VAL A 328 -16.37 -11.16 -17.93
CA VAL A 328 -16.09 -10.02 -18.80
C VAL A 328 -16.65 -8.74 -18.16
N LEU A 329 -15.92 -7.63 -18.30
CA LEU A 329 -16.31 -6.30 -17.83
C LEU A 329 -17.02 -5.59 -19.00
N GLU A 330 -18.28 -5.22 -18.82
CA GLU A 330 -19.00 -4.35 -19.77
C GLU A 330 -19.10 -2.92 -19.21
N PRO A 331 -18.99 -1.88 -20.07
CA PRO A 331 -19.20 -0.50 -19.66
C PRO A 331 -20.63 -0.24 -19.15
N LEU A 332 -20.80 0.85 -18.40
CA LEU A 332 -22.03 1.26 -17.69
C LEU A 332 -23.24 1.55 -18.60
N ASP A 333 -23.05 1.48 -19.90
CA ASP A 333 -23.96 1.98 -20.93
C ASP A 333 -24.94 0.89 -21.40
N TYR A 334 -24.89 -0.32 -20.82
CA TYR A 334 -25.87 -1.37 -21.08
C TYR A 334 -27.19 -1.02 -20.37
N SER A 335 -27.95 -0.12 -20.98
CA SER A 335 -29.36 0.08 -20.65
C SER A 335 -30.13 -1.18 -21.04
N GLU A 336 -30.89 -1.69 -20.08
CA GLU A 336 -31.75 -2.86 -20.13
C GLU A 336 -32.97 -2.64 -21.05
N SER A 337 -32.75 -2.27 -22.31
CA SER A 337 -33.82 -1.96 -23.28
C SER A 337 -33.99 -2.99 -24.39
N SER A 338 -33.29 -4.13 -24.35
CA SER A 338 -33.53 -5.24 -25.28
C SER A 338 -34.23 -6.40 -24.58
N THR A 339 -35.43 -6.13 -24.04
CA THR A 339 -36.44 -7.16 -23.85
C THR A 339 -36.99 -7.53 -25.23
N THR A 340 -36.22 -8.28 -26.03
CA THR A 340 -36.76 -8.92 -27.22
C THR A 340 -37.54 -10.15 -26.76
N SER A 341 -38.85 -10.01 -26.80
CA SER A 341 -39.83 -11.08 -26.93
C SER A 341 -39.36 -12.16 -27.89
N TYR A 342 -39.29 -13.40 -27.39
CA TYR A 342 -39.46 -14.64 -28.15
C TYR A 342 -40.34 -15.58 -27.33
#